data_AF-A0A970W400-F1
#
_entry.id   AF-A0A970W400-F1
#
_cell.length_a   1.000
_cell.length_b   1.000
_cell.length_c   1.000
_cell.angle_alpha   90.00
_cell.angle_beta   90.00
_cell.angle_gamma   90.00
#
_symmetry.space_group_name_H-M   'P 1'
#
loop_
_entity.id
_entity.type
_entity.pdbx_description
1 polymer ?
#
loop_
_entity_poly.entity_id
_entity_poly.type
_entity_poly.pdbx_seq_one_letter_code
_entity_poly.pdbx_strand_id
1 'polypeptide(L)'
;MSSDIATVTTKGQVTIPKAIRRALDIQERDMLLFCIEEGRLIVTPLPRRPLGELYGALPATRPYPGMAAIREEVRAERGAGLASEGQEGGETA
;
A
#
# COMPACT_ATOMS: atom_id res chain seq x y z
N MET A 1 24.28 -15.64 -10.87
CA MET A 1 22.95 -16.16 -10.53
C MET A 1 23.10 -16.99 -9.26
N SER A 2 22.41 -16.64 -8.17
CA SER A 2 22.44 -17.46 -6.94
C SER A 2 21.22 -18.38 -6.99
N SER A 3 21.45 -19.69 -7.01
CA SER A 3 20.40 -20.70 -6.99
C SER A 3 20.66 -21.65 -5.82
N ASP A 4 19.73 -21.72 -4.88
CA ASP A 4 19.80 -22.61 -3.71
C ASP A 4 18.55 -23.50 -3.68
N ILE A 5 18.71 -24.74 -3.23
CA ILE A 5 17.58 -25.66 -2.99
C ILE A 5 17.18 -25.54 -1.52
N ALA A 6 15.88 -25.42 -1.27
CA ALA A 6 15.30 -25.42 0.07
C ALA A 6 14.20 -26.48 0.18
N THR A 7 14.11 -27.12 1.34
CA THR A 7 13.09 -28.12 1.63
C THR A 7 11.92 -27.48 2.37
N VAL A 8 10.70 -27.87 2.01
CA VAL A 8 9.48 -27.47 2.72
C VAL A 8 9.46 -28.14 4.10
N THR A 9 9.28 -27.38 5.17
CA THR A 9 9.18 -27.93 6.53
C THR A 9 7.88 -28.70 6.71
N THR A 10 7.76 -29.46 7.80
CA THR A 10 6.52 -30.18 8.16
C THR A 10 5.30 -29.27 8.31
N LYS A 11 5.52 -27.97 8.56
CA LYS A 11 4.46 -26.96 8.66
C LYS A 11 4.14 -26.28 7.32
N GLY A 12 4.70 -26.75 6.21
CA GLY A 12 4.47 -26.16 4.89
C GLY A 12 5.23 -24.85 4.63
N GLN A 13 6.28 -24.57 5.40
CA GLN A 13 7.05 -23.33 5.27
C GLN A 13 8.32 -23.56 4.45
N VAL A 14 8.72 -22.60 3.63
CA VAL A 14 10.04 -22.55 2.99
C VAL A 14 10.82 -21.38 3.58
N THR A 15 12.07 -21.63 3.99
CA THR A 15 12.96 -20.57 4.48
C THR A 15 13.78 -20.02 3.32
N ILE A 16 13.93 -18.69 3.25
CA ILE A 16 14.79 -18.04 2.25
C ILE A 16 16.27 -18.20 2.68
N PRO A 17 17.12 -18.87 1.88
CA PRO A 17 18.53 -19.04 2.19
C PRO A 17 19.27 -17.70 2.35
N LYS A 18 20.33 -17.71 3.18
CA LYS A 18 21.07 -16.50 3.54
C LYS A 18 21.63 -15.75 2.32
N ALA A 19 22.10 -16.47 1.31
CA ALA A 19 22.63 -15.87 0.08
C ALA A 19 21.55 -15.10 -0.69
N ILE A 20 20.36 -15.71 -0.85
CA ILE A 20 19.21 -15.08 -1.53
C ILE A 20 18.70 -13.87 -0.73
N ARG A 21 18.58 -13.97 0.60
CA ARG A 21 18.17 -12.81 1.44
C ARG A 21 19.09 -11.61 1.24
N ARG A 22 20.41 -11.83 1.19
CA ARG A 22 21.40 -10.76 0.98
C ARG A 22 21.34 -10.19 -0.43
N ALA A 23 21.15 -11.03 -1.44
CA ALA A 23 21.09 -10.59 -2.83
C ALA A 23 19.85 -9.72 -3.12
N LEU A 24 18.76 -9.93 -2.39
CA LEU A 24 17.50 -9.22 -2.54
C LEU A 24 17.22 -8.19 -1.44
N ASP A 25 18.20 -7.95 -0.55
CA ASP A 25 18.10 -7.06 0.61
C ASP A 25 16.84 -7.27 1.47
N ILE A 26 16.44 -8.52 1.67
CA ILE A 26 15.25 -8.86 2.46
C ILE A 26 15.59 -8.79 3.94
N GLN A 27 14.90 -7.90 4.66
CA GLN A 27 15.07 -7.68 6.08
C GLN A 27 13.97 -8.35 6.90
N GLU A 28 14.17 -8.40 8.22
CA GLU A 28 13.13 -8.86 9.13
C GLU A 28 11.88 -7.97 9.02
N ARG A 29 10.70 -8.61 9.01
CA ARG A 29 9.38 -7.97 8.89
C ARG A 29 9.05 -7.38 7.52
N ASP A 30 9.91 -7.55 6.51
CA ASP A 30 9.53 -7.26 5.13
C ASP A 30 8.40 -8.15 4.66
N MET A 31 7.57 -7.60 3.78
CA MET A 31 6.49 -8.34 3.15
C MET A 31 7.02 -9.00 1.88
N LEU A 32 6.39 -10.10 1.48
CA LEU A 32 6.69 -10.78 0.22
C LEU A 32 5.38 -10.92 -0.55
N LEU A 33 5.43 -10.56 -1.83
CA LEU A 33 4.35 -10.84 -2.77
C LEU A 33 4.60 -12.21 -3.38
N PHE A 34 3.59 -13.09 -3.33
CA PHE A 34 3.60 -14.39 -3.97
C PHE A 34 2.68 -14.33 -5.19
N CYS A 35 3.25 -14.51 -6.37
CA CYS A 35 2.52 -14.53 -7.64
C CYS A 35 2.75 -15.88 -8.33
N ILE A 36 1.70 -16.44 -8.91
CA ILE A 36 1.80 -17.66 -9.72
C ILE A 36 1.63 -17.26 -11.19
N GLU A 37 2.67 -17.49 -11.97
CA GLU A 37 2.68 -17.19 -13.41
C GLU A 37 3.26 -18.40 -14.14
N GLU A 38 2.55 -18.91 -15.15
CA GLU A 38 3.02 -20.00 -16.00
C GLU A 38 3.50 -21.26 -15.23
N GLY A 39 2.83 -21.57 -14.11
CA GLY A 39 3.20 -22.71 -13.25
C GLY A 39 4.44 -22.48 -12.39
N ARG A 40 4.97 -21.25 -12.35
CA ARG A 40 6.08 -20.84 -11.50
C ARG A 40 5.57 -19.97 -10.36
N LEU A 41 6.15 -20.16 -9.18
CA LEU A 41 5.98 -19.22 -8.08
C LEU A 41 7.05 -18.12 -8.19
N ILE A 42 6.60 -16.89 -8.38
CA ILE A 42 7.43 -15.68 -8.33
C ILE A 42 7.24 -15.06 -6.96
N VAL A 43 8.36 -14.81 -6.26
CA VAL A 43 8.37 -14.17 -4.94
C VAL A 43 9.09 -12.83 -5.06
N THR A 44 8.36 -11.74 -4.82
CA THR A 44 8.89 -10.39 -4.93
C THR A 44 8.92 -9.72 -3.55
N PRO A 45 10.09 -9.26 -3.07
CA PRO A 45 10.16 -8.48 -1.84
C PRO A 45 9.36 -7.18 -1.93
N LEU A 46 8.59 -6.90 -0.88
CA LEU A 46 7.87 -5.65 -0.67
C LEU A 46 8.43 -5.01 0.61
N PRO A 47 9.55 -4.26 0.49
CA PRO A 47 10.18 -3.64 1.64
C PRO A 47 9.24 -2.64 2.29
N ARG A 48 9.23 -2.61 3.62
CA ARG A 48 8.42 -1.62 4.35
C ARG A 48 9.05 -0.24 4.23
N ARG A 49 8.48 0.61 3.37
CA ARG A 49 8.89 2.02 3.28
C ARG A 49 8.10 2.85 4.30
N PRO A 50 8.75 3.58 5.20
CA PRO A 50 8.06 4.49 6.11
C PRO A 50 7.34 5.58 5.31
N LEU A 51 6.11 5.93 5.72
CA LEU A 51 5.30 6.97 5.07
C LEU A 51 6.03 8.33 5.00
N GLY A 52 6.93 8.59 5.95
CA GLY A 52 7.78 9.79 5.95
C GLY A 52 8.69 9.93 4.73
N GLU A 53 9.06 8.84 4.05
CA GLU A 53 9.82 8.90 2.79
C GLU A 53 9.01 9.55 1.65
N LEU A 54 7.68 9.58 1.76
CA LEU A 54 6.80 10.24 0.80
C LEU A 54 6.58 11.72 1.14
N TYR A 55 7.16 12.24 2.22
CA TYR A 55 7.00 13.64 2.59
C TYR A 55 7.56 14.55 1.48
N GLY A 56 6.69 15.39 0.91
CA GLY A 56 7.05 16.27 -0.20
C GLY A 56 7.14 15.59 -1.57
N ALA A 57 6.72 14.33 -1.71
CA ALA A 57 6.72 13.62 -3.00
C ALA A 57 5.74 14.23 -4.03
N LEU A 58 4.72 14.95 -3.56
CA LEU A 58 3.78 15.67 -4.40
C LEU A 58 4.06 17.18 -4.36
N PRO A 59 4.21 17.85 -5.52
CA PRO A 59 4.43 19.28 -5.55
C PRO A 59 3.18 20.04 -5.07
N ALA A 60 3.39 21.13 -4.34
CA ALA A 60 2.30 22.02 -3.97
C ALA A 60 1.76 22.73 -5.22
N THR A 61 0.49 22.53 -5.53
CA THR A 61 -0.19 23.20 -6.65
C THR A 61 -0.73 24.59 -6.28
N ARG A 62 -0.91 24.84 -4.98
CA ARG A 62 -1.31 26.13 -4.41
C ARG A 62 -0.62 26.37 -3.07
N PRO A 63 -0.46 27.63 -2.63
CA PRO A 63 0.02 27.94 -1.28
C PRO A 63 -0.84 27.28 -0.21
N TYR A 64 -0.23 26.86 0.90
CA TYR A 64 -0.94 26.21 2.00
C TYR A 64 -1.75 27.24 2.80
N PRO A 65 -3.11 27.20 2.78
CA PRO A 65 -3.95 28.22 3.41
C PRO A 65 -4.15 27.97 4.93
N GLY A 66 -3.57 26.90 5.48
CA GLY A 66 -3.76 26.50 6.89
C GLY A 66 -4.90 25.50 7.09
N MET A 67 -4.78 24.67 8.14
CA MET A 67 -5.72 23.57 8.42
C MET A 67 -7.16 24.04 8.64
N ALA A 68 -7.38 25.21 9.24
CA ALA A 68 -8.72 25.71 9.53
C ALA A 68 -9.49 26.02 8.24
N ALA A 69 -8.87 26.77 7.32
CA ALA A 69 -9.44 27.11 6.03
C ALA A 69 -9.72 25.86 5.18
N ILE A 70 -8.79 24.90 5.15
CA ILE A 70 -9.01 23.62 4.43
C ILE A 70 -10.20 22.87 5.02
N ARG A 71 -10.32 22.80 6.34
CA ARG A 71 -11.44 22.10 7.00
C ARG A 71 -12.77 22.79 6.69
N GLU A 72 -12.82 24.11 6.64
CA GLU A 72 -14.00 24.87 6.28
C GLU A 72 -14.42 24.63 4.81
N GLU A 73 -13.47 24.76 3.88
CA GLU A 73 -13.66 24.50 2.43
C GLU A 73 -14.23 23.09 2.20
N VAL A 74 -13.58 22.05 2.75
CA VAL A 74 -14.01 20.65 2.57
C VAL A 74 -15.36 20.38 3.24
N ARG A 75 -15.66 21.01 4.39
CA ARG A 75 -16.96 20.86 5.06
C ARG A 75 -18.08 21.47 4.25
N ALA A 76 -17.87 22.65 3.67
CA ALA A 76 -18.86 23.31 2.82
C ALA A 76 -19.15 22.46 1.57
N GLU A 77 -18.10 21.97 0.90
CA GLU A 77 -18.21 21.11 -0.28
C GLU A 77 -18.93 19.79 0.02
N ARG A 78 -18.48 19.05 1.06
CA ARG A 78 -19.11 17.76 1.42
C ARG A 78 -20.52 17.93 1.97
N GLY A 79 -20.80 19.02 2.69
CA GLY A 79 -22.13 19.33 3.18
C GLY A 79 -23.13 19.55 2.04
N ALA A 80 -22.72 20.22 0.97
CA ALA A 80 -23.53 20.40 -0.23
C ALA A 80 -23.81 19.07 -0.95
N GLY A 81 -22.78 18.21 -1.09
CA GLY A 81 -22.93 16.89 -1.73
C GLY A 81 -23.87 15.95 -0.98
N LEU A 82 -23.81 15.92 0.35
CA LEU A 82 -24.70 15.10 1.19
C LEU A 82 -26.16 15.59 1.15
N ALA A 83 -26.38 16.90 0.97
CA ALA A 83 -27.72 17.47 0.82
C ALA A 83 -28.37 17.09 -0.52
N SER A 84 -27.59 17.02 -1.60
CA SER A 84 -28.08 16.54 -2.91
C SER A 84 -28.34 15.04 -2.93
N GLU A 85 -27.49 14.21 -2.30
CA GLU A 85 -27.70 12.76 -2.22
C GLU A 85 -28.92 12.39 -1.36
N GLY A 86 -29.25 13.20 -0.35
CA GLY A 86 -30.43 13.00 0.50
C GLY A 86 -31.78 13.27 -0.19
N GLN A 87 -31.81 14.01 -1.30
CA GLN A 87 -33.05 14.31 -2.03
C GLN A 87 -33.44 13.22 -3.04
N GLU A 88 -32.50 12.41 -3.53
CA GLU A 88 -32.77 11.34 -4.51
C GLU A 88 -33.31 10.05 -3.87
N GLY A 89 -33.15 9.86 -2.55
CA GLY A 89 -33.63 8.67 -1.83
C GLY A 89 -35.03 8.78 -1.20
N GLY A 90 -35.72 9.91 -1.37
CA GLY A 90 -36.95 10.26 -0.63
C GLY A 90 -38.29 10.03 -1.35
N GLU A 91 -38.30 9.66 -2.63
CA GLU A 91 -39.53 9.58 -3.44
C GLU A 91 -39.79 8.16 -3.96
N THR A 92 -39.93 7.20 -3.05
CA THR A 92 -40.69 5.95 -3.28
C THR A 92 -41.16 5.42 -1.93
N ALA A 93 -42.36 5.80 -1.52
CA ALA A 93 -43.14 5.14 -0.47
C ALA A 93 -44.63 5.23 -0.84
#